data_AF-A0A813JBG7-F1
#
_entry.id   AF-A0A813JBG7-F1
#
_cell.length_a   1.000
_cell.length_b   1.000
_cell.length_c   1.000
_cell.angle_alpha   90.00
_cell.angle_beta   90.00
_cell.angle_gamma   90.00
#
_symmetry.space_group_name_H-M   'P 1'
#
loop_
_entity.id
_entity.type
_entity.pdbx_description
1 polymer ?
#
loop_
_entity_poly.entity_id
_entity_poly.type
_entity_poly.pdbx_seq_one_letter_code
_entity_poly.pdbx_strand_id
1 'polypeptide(L)'
;ASSGAWPPRSCRRCGGWPPAHRAPEAPSPKGSPYVKEMRLLQHVLSKAKRGCPASVCSAVENFGNHDLGGLGHNHPLPRVISGAFELLQMCVWRRSSAYESDASDDSDDSEDGALAEEDGAEVEQVETIKTKLRFERSMYTQFAGESFWILSEATWILLIPHVCIPTGFLAFVFLGWGTILDIQVDRKPYAWLPSALQTLWLTVNFVWMTEEVLWDSPDVQLPWALTPMIWDDEAIFLHIQQYCIAGFLLIPISLLVAFLMFARKWRSRDAFERKRYAADLFWDGGAICLWSGTDALWALGADYAALVSSVAVIFFIYAAALAQSTDSGWCVLDRTDVVWIIWSFSNFLWIYAELFVGGSLQMRYLAAAVGFLALLVLWGSFEQLKVRACRGEPQFVPPSFTLSKETSYWNQPYGPAGQSVTPPTGDSRFVPFVTTISAA
;
A
#
# COMPACT_ATOMS: atom_id res chain seq x y z
N ALA A 1 -57.20 29.98 70.99
CA ALA A 1 -57.76 28.66 71.36
C ALA A 1 -58.82 28.33 70.31
N SER A 2 -58.81 27.24 69.55
CA SER A 2 -58.19 25.92 69.70
C SER A 2 -57.89 25.34 68.30
N SER A 3 -56.75 24.66 68.20
CA SER A 3 -56.25 23.94 67.02
C SER A 3 -56.93 22.58 66.90
N GLY A 4 -57.70 22.36 65.83
CA GLY A 4 -58.27 21.06 65.47
C GLY A 4 -57.31 20.24 64.61
N ALA A 5 -56.69 19.23 65.21
CA ALA A 5 -55.87 18.23 64.53
C ALA A 5 -56.76 17.20 63.81
N TRP A 6 -56.47 16.93 62.55
CA TRP A 6 -56.98 15.77 61.80
C TRP A 6 -55.91 14.68 61.76
N PRO A 7 -56.26 13.38 61.94
CA PRO A 7 -55.29 12.30 61.93
C PRO A 7 -54.85 11.94 60.49
N PRO A 8 -53.65 11.37 60.31
CA PRO A 8 -53.18 10.97 58.99
C PRO A 8 -53.95 9.73 58.51
N ARG A 9 -54.55 9.84 57.31
CA ARG A 9 -55.11 8.68 56.60
C ARG A 9 -53.97 7.82 56.08
N SER A 10 -53.82 6.63 56.65
CA SER A 10 -52.95 5.58 56.13
C SER A 10 -53.47 5.11 54.76
N CYS A 11 -52.70 5.36 53.69
CA CYS A 11 -52.97 4.81 52.36
C CYS A 11 -52.55 3.33 52.31
N ARG A 12 -53.43 2.43 52.75
CA ARG A 12 -53.32 0.98 52.47
C ARG A 12 -53.95 0.70 51.11
N ARG A 13 -53.20 0.92 50.01
CA ARG A 13 -53.44 0.27 48.70
C ARG A 13 -52.29 0.58 47.73
N CYS A 14 -51.12 0.03 48.00
CA CYS A 14 -50.15 -0.26 46.96
C CYS A 14 -50.13 -1.78 46.83
N GLY A 15 -50.85 -2.31 45.83
CA GLY A 15 -50.78 -3.72 45.50
C GLY A 15 -49.33 -4.07 45.16
N GLY A 16 -48.78 -5.04 45.89
CA GLY A 16 -47.48 -5.62 45.56
C GLY A 16 -47.56 -6.19 44.15
N TRP A 17 -46.81 -5.59 43.22
CA TRP A 17 -46.54 -6.23 41.94
C TRP A 17 -45.76 -7.52 42.24
N PRO A 18 -46.11 -8.65 41.62
CA PRO A 18 -45.33 -9.87 41.79
C PRO A 18 -43.88 -9.62 41.39
N PRO A 19 -42.89 -10.28 42.02
CA PRO A 19 -41.49 -10.16 41.63
C PRO A 19 -41.39 -10.54 40.15
N ALA A 20 -41.01 -9.56 39.33
CA ALA A 20 -40.80 -9.79 37.91
C ALA A 20 -39.66 -10.81 37.77
N HIS A 21 -39.98 -11.99 37.25
CA HIS A 21 -38.98 -12.94 36.78
C HIS A 21 -38.02 -12.19 35.86
N ARG A 22 -36.71 -12.20 36.19
CA ARG A 22 -35.67 -11.70 35.28
C ARG A 22 -35.87 -12.41 33.95
N ALA A 23 -36.22 -11.64 32.92
CA ALA A 23 -36.24 -12.17 31.56
C ALA A 23 -34.84 -12.72 31.25
N PRO A 24 -34.72 -13.94 30.71
CA PRO A 24 -33.42 -14.47 30.32
C PRO A 24 -32.77 -13.53 29.32
N GLU A 25 -31.51 -13.20 29.56
CA GLU A 25 -30.66 -12.41 28.66
C GLU A 25 -30.51 -13.17 27.34
N ALA A 26 -31.40 -12.90 26.38
CA ALA A 26 -31.22 -13.39 25.03
C ALA A 26 -29.98 -12.67 24.46
N PRO A 27 -28.94 -13.41 24.01
CA PRO A 27 -27.79 -12.79 23.37
C PRO A 27 -28.26 -12.02 22.14
N SER A 28 -27.81 -10.78 22.01
CA SER A 28 -28.13 -9.92 20.86
C SER A 28 -27.74 -10.65 19.56
N PRO A 29 -28.60 -10.64 18.52
CA PRO A 29 -28.26 -11.22 17.23
C PRO A 29 -27.00 -10.53 16.69
N LYS A 30 -25.95 -11.30 16.40
CA LYS A 30 -24.76 -10.77 15.71
C LYS A 30 -25.22 -10.25 14.34
N GLY A 31 -24.95 -8.97 14.05
CA GLY A 31 -25.26 -8.33 12.77
C GLY A 31 -26.50 -7.44 12.73
N SER A 32 -27.14 -7.11 13.87
CA SER A 32 -28.15 -6.03 13.86
C SER A 32 -27.45 -4.65 13.81
N PRO A 33 -27.92 -3.70 12.97
CA PRO A 33 -27.39 -2.34 12.97
C PRO A 33 -27.55 -1.64 14.33
N TYR A 34 -28.44 -2.16 15.19
CA TYR A 34 -28.71 -1.61 16.51
C TYR A 34 -27.97 -2.32 17.66
N VAL A 35 -26.89 -3.07 17.39
CA VAL A 35 -26.16 -3.82 18.43
C VAL A 35 -25.62 -2.89 19.53
N LYS A 36 -25.18 -1.67 19.18
CA LYS A 36 -24.65 -0.70 20.15
C LYS A 36 -25.78 -0.18 21.07
N GLU A 37 -26.93 0.18 20.51
CA GLU A 37 -28.12 0.65 21.21
C GLU A 37 -28.73 -0.44 22.08
N MET A 38 -28.79 -1.68 21.57
CA MET A 38 -29.27 -2.83 22.34
C MET A 38 -28.37 -3.12 23.55
N ARG A 39 -27.05 -3.04 23.38
CA ARG A 39 -26.10 -3.22 24.51
C ARG A 39 -26.22 -2.09 25.52
N LEU A 40 -26.37 -0.84 25.07
CA LEU A 40 -26.62 0.30 25.96
C LEU A 40 -27.92 0.11 26.73
N LEU A 41 -29.00 -0.29 26.06
CA LEU A 41 -30.28 -0.57 26.71
C LEU A 41 -30.16 -1.69 27.74
N GLN A 42 -29.47 -2.79 27.39
CA GLN A 42 -29.20 -3.90 28.31
C GLN A 42 -28.40 -3.44 29.53
N HIS A 43 -27.35 -2.64 29.33
CA HIS A 43 -26.56 -2.08 30.42
C HIS A 43 -27.42 -1.20 31.34
N VAL A 44 -28.17 -0.24 30.77
CA VAL A 44 -29.05 0.66 31.53
C VAL A 44 -30.10 -0.13 32.31
N LEU A 45 -30.74 -1.13 31.69
CA LEU A 45 -31.72 -1.99 32.36
C LEU A 45 -31.10 -2.83 33.48
N SER A 46 -29.82 -3.22 33.36
CA SER A 46 -29.11 -4.00 34.37
C SER A 46 -28.61 -3.17 35.56
N LYS A 47 -28.20 -1.90 35.33
CA LYS A 47 -27.53 -1.06 36.32
C LYS A 47 -28.43 0.02 36.94
N ALA A 48 -29.43 0.52 36.22
CA ALA A 48 -30.30 1.57 36.72
C ALA A 48 -31.29 1.04 37.76
N LYS A 49 -31.55 1.85 38.79
CA LYS A 49 -32.57 1.57 39.81
C LYS A 49 -33.95 1.97 39.29
N ARG A 50 -34.90 1.05 39.32
CA ARG A 50 -36.28 1.30 38.87
C ARG A 50 -36.89 2.48 39.61
N GLY A 51 -37.45 3.43 38.84
CA GLY A 51 -38.07 4.65 39.38
C GLY A 51 -37.10 5.76 39.78
N CYS A 52 -35.80 5.63 39.49
CA CYS A 52 -34.79 6.65 39.79
C CYS A 52 -34.14 7.19 38.50
N PRO A 53 -34.59 8.33 37.96
CA PRO A 53 -34.04 8.92 36.73
C PRO A 53 -32.54 9.19 36.79
N ALA A 54 -32.03 9.66 37.94
CA ALA A 54 -30.60 9.92 38.13
C ALA A 54 -29.73 8.66 37.93
N SER A 55 -30.24 7.48 38.29
CA SER A 55 -29.52 6.22 38.08
C SER A 55 -29.51 5.76 36.62
N VAL A 56 -30.50 6.19 35.82
CA VAL A 56 -30.51 5.95 34.37
C VAL A 56 -29.44 6.80 33.71
N CYS A 57 -29.38 8.10 34.03
CA CYS A 57 -28.33 8.99 33.52
C CYS A 57 -26.93 8.48 33.89
N SER A 58 -26.74 8.10 35.16
CA SER A 58 -25.46 7.54 35.61
C SER A 58 -25.11 6.22 34.93
N ALA A 59 -26.08 5.35 34.60
CA ALA A 59 -25.81 4.11 33.86
C ALA A 59 -25.44 4.40 32.39
N VAL A 60 -26.06 5.40 31.75
CA VAL A 60 -25.70 5.82 30.38
C VAL A 60 -24.28 6.39 30.36
N GLU A 61 -23.95 7.29 31.29
CA GLU A 61 -22.62 7.91 31.39
C GLU A 61 -21.51 6.89 31.67
N ASN A 62 -21.82 5.79 32.35
CA ASN A 62 -20.84 4.75 32.72
C ASN A 62 -20.77 3.56 31.75
N PHE A 63 -21.56 3.53 30.67
CA PHE A 63 -21.63 2.41 29.73
C PHE A 63 -20.26 2.06 29.11
N GLY A 64 -19.39 3.06 28.89
CA GLY A 64 -18.04 2.86 28.34
C GLY A 64 -16.98 2.41 29.35
N ASN A 65 -17.20 2.60 30.65
CA ASN A 65 -16.16 2.43 31.67
C ASN A 65 -15.88 0.97 32.05
N HIS A 66 -16.85 0.06 31.85
CA HIS A 66 -16.74 -1.32 32.31
C HIS A 66 -16.91 -2.36 31.20
N ASP A 67 -17.70 -2.08 30.17
CA ASP A 67 -18.04 -3.07 29.14
C ASP A 67 -17.17 -2.96 27.87
N LEU A 68 -16.40 -1.87 27.73
CA LEU A 68 -15.41 -1.69 26.65
C LEU A 68 -13.95 -1.85 27.12
N GLY A 69 -13.71 -2.00 28.44
CA GLY A 69 -12.39 -1.99 29.09
C GLY A 69 -11.63 -3.32 29.10
N GLY A 70 -11.62 -4.05 27.98
CA GLY A 70 -11.01 -5.38 27.85
C GLY A 70 -9.52 -5.43 27.45
N LEU A 71 -8.76 -4.32 27.52
CA LEU A 71 -7.34 -4.30 27.12
C LEU A 71 -6.42 -4.04 28.31
N GLY A 72 -5.99 -5.15 28.93
CA GLY A 72 -5.00 -5.18 30.00
C GLY A 72 -3.63 -4.62 29.56
N HIS A 73 -3.02 -3.88 30.48
CA HIS A 73 -1.76 -3.13 30.39
C HIS A 73 -0.45 -3.93 30.14
N ASN A 74 -0.48 -5.11 29.51
CA ASN A 74 0.72 -5.95 29.36
C ASN A 74 0.94 -6.47 27.93
N HIS A 75 1.15 -5.58 26.94
CA HIS A 75 1.63 -5.98 25.61
C HIS A 75 3.07 -5.48 25.34
N PRO A 76 4.02 -6.34 24.93
CA PRO A 76 5.42 -5.99 24.69
C PRO A 76 5.68 -5.29 23.33
N LEU A 77 4.65 -4.69 22.72
CA LEU A 77 4.71 -4.05 21.40
C LEU A 77 5.78 -2.94 21.23
N PRO A 78 6.13 -2.11 22.25
CA PRO A 78 7.07 -1.00 22.05
C PRO A 78 8.49 -1.43 21.63
N ARG A 79 8.91 -2.66 21.94
CA ARG A 79 10.29 -3.12 21.66
C ARG A 79 10.50 -3.58 20.22
N VAL A 80 9.47 -4.13 19.56
CA VAL A 80 9.58 -4.57 18.17
C VAL A 80 9.59 -3.37 17.22
N ILE A 81 8.80 -2.34 17.53
CA ILE A 81 8.70 -1.11 16.73
C ILE A 81 9.98 -0.27 16.85
N SER A 82 10.59 -0.18 18.04
CA SER A 82 11.86 0.53 18.23
C SER A 82 13.03 -0.11 17.46
N GLY A 83 13.07 -1.46 17.39
CA GLY A 83 14.13 -2.17 16.67
C GLY A 83 14.06 -2.01 15.15
N ALA A 84 12.85 -1.98 14.58
CA ALA A 84 12.66 -1.72 13.15
C ALA A 84 13.06 -0.28 12.76
N PHE A 85 12.82 0.69 13.64
CA PHE A 85 13.10 2.11 13.40
C PHE A 85 14.61 2.44 13.41
N GLU A 86 15.38 1.85 14.35
CA GLU A 86 16.84 2.02 14.39
C GLU A 86 17.56 1.37 13.20
N LEU A 87 17.06 0.22 12.73
CA LEU A 87 17.60 -0.46 11.54
C LEU A 87 17.35 0.34 10.24
N LEU A 88 16.18 0.98 10.11
CA LEU A 88 15.84 1.81 8.94
C LEU A 88 16.68 3.09 8.88
N GLN A 89 16.96 3.73 10.01
CA GLN A 89 17.79 4.94 10.05
C GLN A 89 19.25 4.69 9.64
N MET A 90 19.83 3.53 10.00
CA MET A 90 21.21 3.19 9.64
C MET A 90 21.39 2.89 8.14
N CYS A 91 20.39 2.32 7.47
CA CYS A 91 20.46 1.97 6.05
C CYS A 91 20.31 3.19 5.13
N VAL A 92 19.45 4.16 5.47
CA VAL A 92 19.13 5.31 4.61
C VAL A 92 20.30 6.32 4.54
N TRP A 93 21.07 6.47 5.62
CA TRP A 93 22.14 7.46 5.72
C TRP A 93 23.43 7.03 4.99
N ARG A 94 23.77 5.73 5.00
CA ARG A 94 25.09 5.25 4.51
C ARG A 94 25.28 5.34 3.00
N ARG A 95 24.21 5.37 2.21
CA ARG A 95 24.26 5.38 0.72
C ARG A 95 24.32 6.79 0.12
N SER A 96 23.99 7.84 0.88
CA SER A 96 24.03 9.23 0.40
C SER A 96 25.45 9.79 0.23
N SER A 97 26.45 9.17 0.88
CA SER A 97 27.84 9.63 0.89
C SER A 97 28.69 9.10 -0.26
N ALA A 98 28.18 8.17 -1.08
CA ALA A 98 29.00 7.44 -2.06
C ALA A 98 28.81 7.91 -3.52
N TYR A 99 27.96 8.92 -3.76
CA TYR A 99 27.52 9.29 -5.12
C TYR A 99 28.14 10.58 -5.69
N GLU A 100 29.09 11.22 -4.99
CA GLU A 100 29.70 12.50 -5.41
C GLU A 100 31.07 12.37 -6.08
N SER A 101 31.57 11.16 -6.41
CA SER A 101 32.99 10.99 -6.81
C SER A 101 33.31 10.80 -8.30
N ASP A 102 32.38 10.41 -9.18
CA ASP A 102 32.78 9.92 -10.53
C ASP A 102 32.02 10.61 -11.69
N ALA A 103 32.28 11.90 -11.89
CA ALA A 103 31.88 12.61 -13.10
C ALA A 103 33.03 13.51 -13.61
N SER A 104 34.01 12.90 -14.29
CA SER A 104 35.00 13.56 -15.18
C SER A 104 34.94 12.79 -16.51
N ASP A 105 34.39 13.37 -17.57
CA ASP A 105 35.00 14.32 -18.52
C ASP A 105 36.08 13.64 -19.38
N ASP A 106 35.63 13.02 -20.48
CA ASP A 106 36.45 12.56 -21.60
C ASP A 106 35.63 12.71 -22.89
N SER A 107 35.87 13.79 -23.63
CA SER A 107 35.46 13.98 -25.03
C SER A 107 36.70 14.12 -25.88
N ASP A 108 36.99 13.11 -26.70
CA ASP A 108 38.08 13.10 -27.67
C ASP A 108 37.47 13.25 -29.06
N ASP A 109 37.82 14.34 -29.73
CA ASP A 109 37.32 14.76 -31.03
C ASP A 109 38.00 13.99 -32.17
N SER A 110 37.21 13.42 -33.07
CA SER A 110 37.68 13.02 -34.40
C SER A 110 36.66 13.43 -35.45
N GLU A 111 36.82 14.65 -35.96
CA GLU A 111 36.23 15.11 -37.21
C GLU A 111 37.06 14.54 -38.38
N ASP A 112 36.42 13.78 -39.26
CA ASP A 112 36.58 13.91 -40.72
C ASP A 112 35.80 12.80 -41.44
N GLY A 113 34.72 13.19 -42.14
CA GLY A 113 34.10 12.34 -43.17
C GLY A 113 32.57 12.41 -43.26
N ALA A 114 31.97 13.56 -43.55
CA ALA A 114 30.54 13.65 -43.89
C ALA A 114 30.30 14.71 -44.94
N LEU A 115 29.62 14.36 -46.04
CA LEU A 115 28.81 15.32 -46.83
C LEU A 115 27.58 14.66 -47.49
N ALA A 116 27.05 13.55 -46.94
CA ALA A 116 25.81 12.95 -47.48
C ALA A 116 24.88 12.26 -46.45
N GLU A 117 25.19 12.27 -45.15
CA GLU A 117 24.39 11.64 -44.08
C GLU A 117 23.76 12.65 -43.09
N GLU A 118 23.94 13.96 -43.28
CA GLU A 118 23.51 14.98 -42.30
C GLU A 118 21.99 15.06 -42.06
N ASP A 119 21.15 14.87 -43.08
CA ASP A 119 19.70 15.02 -42.93
C ASP A 119 19.04 13.88 -42.12
N GLY A 120 19.66 12.69 -42.06
CA GLY A 120 19.15 11.56 -41.27
C GLY A 120 19.47 11.68 -39.77
N ALA A 121 20.66 12.19 -39.47
CA ALA A 121 21.15 12.33 -38.10
C ALA A 121 20.37 13.37 -37.29
N GLU A 122 19.95 14.48 -37.92
CA GLU A 122 19.20 15.54 -37.24
C GLU A 122 17.79 15.04 -36.82
N VAL A 123 17.13 14.25 -37.66
CA VAL A 123 15.79 13.70 -37.37
C VAL A 123 15.85 12.72 -36.20
N GLU A 124 16.85 11.83 -36.17
CA GLU A 124 17.03 10.84 -35.10
C GLU A 124 17.37 11.51 -33.76
N GLN A 125 18.18 12.58 -33.77
CA GLN A 125 18.50 13.34 -32.57
C GLN A 125 17.26 14.04 -32.00
N VAL A 126 16.41 14.63 -32.85
CA VAL A 126 15.17 15.29 -32.42
C VAL A 126 14.17 14.30 -31.81
N GLU A 127 14.01 13.11 -32.38
CA GLU A 127 13.14 12.07 -31.82
C GLU A 127 13.65 11.55 -30.47
N THR A 128 14.97 11.40 -30.34
CA THR A 128 15.63 10.98 -29.10
C THR A 128 15.40 12.00 -27.98
N ILE A 129 15.58 13.30 -28.27
CA ILE A 129 15.34 14.39 -27.31
C ILE A 129 13.87 14.43 -26.89
N LYS A 130 12.93 14.32 -27.84
CA LYS A 130 11.49 14.29 -27.53
C LYS A 130 11.11 13.12 -26.63
N THR A 131 11.69 11.94 -26.87
CA THR A 131 11.43 10.74 -26.07
C THR A 131 11.97 10.90 -24.64
N LYS A 132 13.19 11.41 -24.49
CA LYS A 132 13.79 11.72 -23.18
C LYS A 132 12.94 12.71 -22.38
N LEU A 133 12.50 13.79 -23.01
CA LEU A 133 11.64 14.80 -22.36
C LEU A 133 10.29 14.23 -21.93
N ARG A 134 9.67 13.34 -22.72
CA ARG A 134 8.42 12.68 -22.33
C ARG A 134 8.61 11.74 -21.15
N PHE A 135 9.70 10.98 -21.17
CA PHE A 135 10.03 10.06 -20.09
C PHE A 135 10.29 10.79 -18.77
N GLU A 136 11.07 11.89 -18.80
CA GLU A 136 11.26 12.76 -17.63
C GLU A 136 9.91 13.29 -17.12
N ARG A 137 9.06 13.80 -18.02
CA ARG A 137 7.72 14.28 -17.62
C ARG A 137 6.88 13.18 -16.97
N SER A 138 6.91 11.96 -17.51
CA SER A 138 6.22 10.81 -16.90
C SER A 138 6.69 10.60 -15.47
N MET A 139 8.01 10.60 -15.24
CA MET A 139 8.62 10.47 -13.91
C MET A 139 8.09 11.49 -12.91
N TYR A 140 8.15 12.78 -13.26
CA TYR A 140 7.69 13.85 -12.37
C TYR A 140 6.21 13.70 -12.04
N THR A 141 5.41 13.29 -13.03
CA THR A 141 3.96 13.15 -12.84
C THR A 141 3.62 11.93 -12.00
N GLN A 142 4.31 10.80 -12.18
CA GLN A 142 4.13 9.62 -11.34
C GLN A 142 4.54 9.91 -9.90
N PHE A 143 5.72 10.50 -9.70
CA PHE A 143 6.21 10.86 -8.38
C PHE A 143 5.28 11.82 -7.61
N ALA A 144 4.76 12.85 -8.30
CA ALA A 144 3.78 13.76 -7.74
C ALA A 144 2.48 13.02 -7.38
N GLY A 145 2.01 12.15 -8.29
CA GLY A 145 0.84 11.32 -8.09
C GLY A 145 0.93 10.42 -6.86
N GLU A 146 2.04 9.70 -6.71
CA GLU A 146 2.33 8.83 -5.56
C GLU A 146 2.45 9.62 -4.26
N SER A 147 3.09 10.79 -4.30
CA SER A 147 3.17 11.68 -3.15
C SER A 147 1.79 12.12 -2.67
N PHE A 148 0.92 12.51 -3.60
CA PHE A 148 -0.45 12.87 -3.27
C PHE A 148 -1.29 11.68 -2.81
N TRP A 149 -1.06 10.49 -3.36
CA TRP A 149 -1.73 9.26 -2.93
C TRP A 149 -1.41 8.91 -1.48
N ILE A 150 -0.12 8.82 -1.12
CA ILE A 150 0.30 8.50 0.25
C ILE A 150 -0.23 9.54 1.24
N LEU A 151 -0.22 10.82 0.86
CA LEU A 151 -0.80 11.90 1.67
C LEU A 151 -2.32 11.73 1.82
N SER A 152 -3.02 11.37 0.75
CA SER A 152 -4.47 11.14 0.75
C SER A 152 -4.82 10.04 1.74
N GLU A 153 -4.10 8.93 1.70
CA GLU A 153 -4.38 7.77 2.53
C GLU A 153 -4.02 7.98 4.00
N ALA A 154 -2.85 8.59 4.28
CA ALA A 154 -2.48 8.95 5.64
C ALA A 154 -3.51 9.90 6.29
N THR A 155 -4.08 10.82 5.49
CA THR A 155 -5.12 11.74 5.98
C THR A 155 -6.52 11.14 6.00
N TRP A 156 -6.79 10.13 5.18
CA TRP A 156 -8.02 9.32 5.23
C TRP A 156 -8.05 8.41 6.46
N ILE A 157 -6.94 7.78 6.85
CA ILE A 157 -6.82 7.03 8.12
C ILE A 157 -7.19 7.93 9.31
N LEU A 158 -6.85 9.22 9.23
CA LEU A 158 -7.17 10.24 10.23
C LEU A 158 -8.55 10.88 10.05
N LEU A 159 -9.31 10.49 9.02
CA LEU A 159 -10.62 11.04 8.68
C LEU A 159 -10.61 12.56 8.46
N ILE A 160 -9.64 13.06 7.68
CA ILE A 160 -9.51 14.50 7.33
C ILE A 160 -9.98 14.74 5.88
N PRO A 161 -11.29 14.88 5.62
CA PRO A 161 -11.86 14.98 4.27
C PRO A 161 -11.25 16.06 3.39
N HIS A 162 -11.02 17.23 4.00
CA HIS A 162 -10.51 18.43 3.31
C HIS A 162 -9.09 18.26 2.76
N VAL A 163 -8.36 17.25 3.22
CA VAL A 163 -7.02 16.92 2.70
C VAL A 163 -7.08 15.66 1.87
N CYS A 164 -7.72 14.58 2.35
CA CYS A 164 -7.69 13.30 1.65
C CYS A 164 -8.40 13.35 0.29
N ILE A 165 -9.56 14.01 0.17
CA ILE A 165 -10.30 14.06 -1.11
C ILE A 165 -9.54 14.89 -2.16
N PRO A 166 -9.11 16.13 -1.89
CA PRO A 166 -8.37 16.90 -2.89
C PRO A 166 -7.04 16.26 -3.30
N THR A 167 -6.31 15.69 -2.34
CA THR A 167 -5.03 15.02 -2.64
C THR A 167 -5.26 13.70 -3.40
N GLY A 168 -6.29 12.93 -3.07
CA GLY A 168 -6.67 11.74 -3.82
C GLY A 168 -7.07 12.05 -5.26
N PHE A 169 -7.82 13.14 -5.47
CA PHE A 169 -8.15 13.63 -6.81
C PHE A 169 -6.91 14.07 -7.60
N LEU A 170 -5.99 14.81 -6.96
CA LEU A 170 -4.73 15.19 -7.60
C LEU A 170 -3.88 13.95 -7.95
N ALA A 171 -3.81 12.96 -7.05
CA ALA A 171 -3.14 11.70 -7.33
C ALA A 171 -3.70 11.02 -8.58
N PHE A 172 -5.02 10.90 -8.67
CA PHE A 172 -5.71 10.36 -9.84
C PHE A 172 -5.34 11.12 -11.13
N VAL A 173 -5.35 12.46 -11.11
CA VAL A 173 -4.99 13.28 -12.28
C VAL A 173 -3.55 13.05 -12.70
N PHE A 174 -2.60 13.10 -11.76
CA PHE A 174 -1.18 12.98 -12.03
C PHE A 174 -0.80 11.57 -12.52
N LEU A 175 -1.33 10.52 -11.91
CA LEU A 175 -1.08 9.13 -12.31
C LEU A 175 -1.75 8.77 -13.63
N GLY A 176 -2.98 9.27 -13.85
CA GLY A 176 -3.65 9.14 -15.15
C GLY A 176 -2.86 9.82 -16.26
N TRP A 177 -2.33 11.02 -16.01
CA TRP A 177 -1.47 11.70 -16.96
C TRP A 177 -0.13 10.98 -17.19
N GLY A 178 0.51 10.49 -16.13
CA GLY A 178 1.73 9.67 -16.23
C GLY A 178 1.52 8.43 -17.07
N THR A 179 0.40 7.72 -16.87
CA THR A 179 0.04 6.55 -17.69
C THR A 179 -0.16 6.90 -19.17
N ILE A 180 -0.79 8.05 -19.47
CA ILE A 180 -0.93 8.52 -20.85
C ILE A 180 0.45 8.81 -21.48
N LEU A 181 1.37 9.40 -20.71
CA LEU A 181 2.73 9.65 -21.17
C LEU A 181 3.48 8.34 -21.41
N ASP A 182 3.35 7.33 -20.55
CA ASP A 182 3.97 6.01 -20.73
C ASP A 182 3.47 5.34 -22.02
N ILE A 183 2.17 5.39 -22.29
CA ILE A 183 1.57 4.88 -23.54
C ILE A 183 2.12 5.62 -24.78
N GLN A 184 2.41 6.91 -24.65
CA GLN A 184 2.99 7.71 -25.74
C GLN A 184 4.48 7.46 -25.95
N VAL A 185 5.22 7.08 -24.89
CA VAL A 185 6.65 6.78 -24.93
C VAL A 185 6.89 5.37 -25.45
N ASP A 186 6.20 4.37 -24.91
CA ASP A 186 6.32 2.98 -25.35
C ASP A 186 4.98 2.47 -25.89
N ARG A 187 4.95 2.07 -27.17
CA ARG A 187 3.75 1.46 -27.77
C ARG A 187 3.53 0.02 -27.32
N LYS A 188 4.48 -0.58 -26.60
CA LYS A 188 4.42 -1.99 -26.20
C LYS A 188 3.58 -2.13 -24.94
N PRO A 189 2.48 -2.90 -24.98
CA PRO A 189 1.55 -2.97 -23.86
C PRO A 189 2.16 -3.39 -22.53
N TYR A 190 3.14 -4.29 -22.52
CA TYR A 190 3.77 -4.74 -21.28
C TYR A 190 4.57 -3.65 -20.53
N ALA A 191 4.97 -2.57 -21.20
CA ALA A 191 5.77 -1.50 -20.60
C ALA A 191 4.88 -0.52 -19.80
N TRP A 192 3.69 -0.20 -20.29
CA TRP A 192 2.76 0.74 -19.65
C TRP A 192 1.61 0.06 -18.90
N LEU A 193 1.43 -1.26 -19.06
CA LEU A 193 0.35 -2.00 -18.41
C LEU A 193 0.42 -1.92 -16.88
N PRO A 194 1.57 -2.07 -16.20
CA PRO A 194 1.65 -1.86 -14.76
C PRO A 194 1.15 -0.48 -14.32
N SER A 195 1.60 0.61 -14.98
CA SER A 195 1.12 1.98 -14.71
C SER A 195 -0.40 2.11 -14.90
N ALA A 196 -0.95 1.47 -15.94
CA ALA A 196 -2.38 1.45 -16.19
C ALA A 196 -3.17 0.67 -15.13
N LEU A 197 -2.65 -0.47 -14.67
CA LEU A 197 -3.25 -1.24 -13.58
C LEU A 197 -3.21 -0.47 -12.26
N GLN A 198 -2.09 0.19 -11.95
CA GLN A 198 -1.94 1.04 -10.78
C GLN A 198 -2.94 2.19 -10.82
N THR A 199 -3.03 2.91 -11.94
CA THR A 199 -3.99 4.00 -12.11
C THR A 199 -5.43 3.51 -11.96
N LEU A 200 -5.78 2.36 -12.57
CA LEU A 200 -7.12 1.79 -12.45
C LEU A 200 -7.44 1.40 -11.01
N TRP A 201 -6.54 0.71 -10.32
CA TRP A 201 -6.70 0.32 -8.92
C TRP A 201 -6.89 1.55 -8.03
N LEU A 202 -6.01 2.56 -8.15
CA LEU A 202 -6.09 3.79 -7.36
C LEU A 202 -7.32 4.62 -7.67
N THR A 203 -7.84 4.57 -8.90
CA THR A 203 -9.13 5.21 -9.24
C THR A 203 -10.27 4.56 -8.47
N VAL A 204 -10.31 3.22 -8.46
CA VAL A 204 -11.34 2.47 -7.71
C VAL A 204 -11.18 2.72 -6.21
N ASN A 205 -9.96 2.70 -5.71
CA ASN A 205 -9.65 2.92 -4.31
C ASN A 205 -10.02 4.35 -3.86
N PHE A 206 -9.73 5.37 -4.70
CA PHE A 206 -10.17 6.74 -4.45
C PHE A 206 -11.69 6.88 -4.36
N VAL A 207 -12.45 6.23 -5.26
CA VAL A 207 -13.91 6.23 -5.19
C VAL A 207 -14.38 5.58 -3.89
N TRP A 208 -13.81 4.43 -3.52
CA TRP A 208 -14.15 3.73 -2.28
C TRP A 208 -13.82 4.56 -1.02
N MET A 209 -12.63 5.16 -0.93
CA MET A 209 -12.26 6.02 0.20
C MET A 209 -13.11 7.29 0.28
N THR A 210 -13.45 7.88 -0.87
CA THR A 210 -14.33 9.05 -0.92
C THR A 210 -15.73 8.67 -0.45
N GLU A 211 -16.17 7.47 -0.79
CA GLU A 211 -17.46 6.94 -0.40
C GLU A 211 -17.57 6.81 1.12
N GLU A 212 -16.61 6.17 1.76
CA GLU A 212 -16.57 6.07 3.23
C GLU A 212 -16.58 7.45 3.91
N VAL A 213 -15.86 8.43 3.36
CA VAL A 213 -15.82 9.78 3.94
C VAL A 213 -17.15 10.53 3.79
N LEU A 214 -17.87 10.30 2.69
CA LEU A 214 -19.10 11.02 2.38
C LEU A 214 -20.33 10.43 3.07
N TRP A 215 -20.42 9.10 3.12
CA TRP A 215 -21.62 8.38 3.53
C TRP A 215 -21.44 7.50 4.78
N ASP A 216 -20.22 7.09 5.15
CA ASP A 216 -20.00 6.25 6.34
C ASP A 216 -19.75 7.08 7.61
N SER A 217 -20.43 6.69 8.69
CA SER A 217 -20.29 7.32 9.99
C SER A 217 -19.10 6.73 10.73
N PRO A 218 -18.18 7.55 11.25
CA PRO A 218 -16.99 7.02 11.89
C PRO A 218 -17.36 6.31 13.19
N ASP A 219 -16.75 5.14 13.43
CA ASP A 219 -16.95 4.40 14.68
C ASP A 219 -16.59 5.23 15.92
N VAL A 220 -15.61 6.13 15.77
CA VAL A 220 -15.16 7.07 16.81
C VAL A 220 -15.11 8.47 16.21
N GLN A 221 -15.95 9.38 16.70
CA GLN A 221 -15.93 10.77 16.26
C GLN A 221 -14.63 11.45 16.69
N LEU A 222 -13.85 11.91 15.73
CA LEU A 222 -12.67 12.76 15.98
C LEU A 222 -13.07 14.23 15.97
N PRO A 223 -12.35 15.11 16.71
CA PRO A 223 -12.68 16.53 16.77
C PRO A 223 -12.71 17.25 15.41
N TRP A 224 -12.04 16.67 14.41
CA TRP A 224 -11.97 17.16 13.04
C TRP A 224 -12.67 16.24 12.03
N ALA A 225 -13.18 15.08 12.46
CA ALA A 225 -13.94 14.20 11.59
C ALA A 225 -15.28 14.87 11.29
N LEU A 226 -15.47 15.27 10.03
CA LEU A 226 -16.74 15.73 9.50
C LEU A 226 -17.48 14.61 8.75
N THR A 227 -17.12 13.35 9.00
CA THR A 227 -17.76 12.19 8.38
C THR A 227 -19.00 11.78 9.19
N PRO A 228 -20.11 11.39 8.54
CA PRO A 228 -20.32 11.50 7.09
C PRO A 228 -20.51 12.98 6.70
N MET A 229 -19.94 13.39 5.57
CA MET A 229 -20.02 14.80 5.13
C MET A 229 -21.41 15.20 4.64
N ILE A 230 -22.22 14.24 4.19
CA ILE A 230 -23.51 14.48 3.57
C ILE A 230 -24.63 13.97 4.48
N TRP A 231 -24.90 12.67 4.45
CA TRP A 231 -25.80 11.95 5.35
C TRP A 231 -25.53 10.46 5.22
N ASP A 232 -25.87 9.71 6.26
CA ASP A 232 -25.77 8.25 6.26
C ASP A 232 -26.84 7.64 5.35
N ASP A 233 -26.41 6.92 4.31
CA ASP A 233 -27.27 6.23 3.34
C ASP A 233 -26.67 4.86 2.99
N GLU A 234 -27.03 3.87 3.81
CA GLU A 234 -26.58 2.48 3.66
C GLU A 234 -26.83 1.91 2.25
N ALA A 235 -27.90 2.33 1.56
CA ALA A 235 -28.21 1.81 0.24
C ALA A 235 -27.23 2.34 -0.83
N ILE A 236 -26.88 3.63 -0.76
CA ILE A 236 -25.87 4.23 -1.63
C ILE A 236 -24.49 3.63 -1.33
N PHE A 237 -24.14 3.52 -0.04
CA PHE A 237 -22.89 2.92 0.42
C PHE A 237 -22.69 1.52 -0.14
N LEU A 238 -23.65 0.62 0.09
CA LEU A 238 -23.60 -0.76 -0.40
C LEU A 238 -23.53 -0.84 -1.93
N HIS A 239 -24.19 0.08 -2.64
CA HIS A 239 -24.17 0.08 -4.10
C HIS A 239 -22.80 0.49 -4.66
N ILE A 240 -22.17 1.53 -4.11
CA ILE A 240 -20.85 1.96 -4.53
C ILE A 240 -19.79 0.93 -4.12
N GLN A 241 -19.90 0.35 -2.93
CA GLN A 241 -19.04 -0.73 -2.46
C GLN A 241 -19.04 -1.93 -3.42
N GLN A 242 -20.20 -2.33 -3.95
CA GLN A 242 -20.30 -3.40 -4.96
C GLN A 242 -19.55 -3.08 -6.25
N TYR A 243 -19.62 -1.84 -6.74
CA TYR A 243 -18.84 -1.41 -7.89
C TYR A 243 -17.33 -1.41 -7.60
N CYS A 244 -16.94 -1.00 -6.40
CA CYS A 244 -15.54 -0.99 -5.99
C CYS A 244 -14.98 -2.41 -5.89
N ILE A 245 -15.71 -3.36 -5.29
CA ILE A 245 -15.35 -4.79 -5.27
C ILE A 245 -15.14 -5.32 -6.70
N ALA A 246 -16.06 -5.02 -7.62
CA ALA A 246 -15.92 -5.43 -9.02
C ALA A 246 -14.67 -4.81 -9.68
N GLY A 247 -14.38 -3.53 -9.39
CA GLY A 247 -13.18 -2.84 -9.86
C GLY A 247 -11.89 -3.45 -9.30
N PHE A 248 -11.84 -3.75 -8.01
CA PHE A 248 -10.69 -4.38 -7.37
C PHE A 248 -10.41 -5.79 -7.92
N LEU A 249 -11.45 -6.57 -8.21
CA LEU A 249 -11.33 -7.90 -8.84
C LEU A 249 -10.97 -7.83 -10.33
N LEU A 250 -11.30 -6.73 -11.02
CA LEU A 250 -10.95 -6.54 -12.42
C LEU A 250 -9.43 -6.43 -12.64
N ILE A 251 -8.69 -5.92 -11.66
CA ILE A 251 -7.22 -5.76 -11.71
C ILE A 251 -6.48 -7.09 -11.90
N PRO A 252 -6.61 -8.10 -10.99
CA PRO A 252 -5.95 -9.39 -11.16
C PRO A 252 -6.47 -10.15 -12.39
N ILE A 253 -7.76 -10.00 -12.74
CA ILE A 253 -8.30 -10.58 -13.98
C ILE A 253 -7.60 -9.97 -15.21
N SER A 254 -7.38 -8.66 -15.23
CA SER A 254 -6.72 -7.95 -16.33
C SER A 254 -5.26 -8.38 -16.48
N LEU A 255 -4.54 -8.54 -15.36
CA LEU A 255 -3.17 -9.07 -15.38
C LEU A 255 -3.12 -10.51 -15.90
N LEU A 256 -4.04 -11.37 -15.45
CA LEU A 256 -4.13 -12.76 -15.93
C LEU A 256 -4.41 -12.81 -17.44
N VAL A 257 -5.37 -12.01 -17.92
CA VAL A 257 -5.68 -11.91 -19.35
C VAL A 257 -4.45 -11.42 -20.13
N ALA A 258 -3.72 -10.44 -19.60
CA ALA A 258 -2.48 -9.96 -20.21
C ALA A 258 -1.43 -11.06 -20.32
N PHE A 259 -1.21 -11.87 -19.26
CA PHE A 259 -0.32 -13.03 -19.31
C PHE A 259 -0.74 -14.04 -20.38
N LEU A 260 -2.03 -14.34 -20.50
CA LEU A 260 -2.55 -15.27 -21.51
C LEU A 260 -2.38 -14.73 -22.93
N MET A 261 -2.61 -13.43 -23.13
CA MET A 261 -2.43 -12.76 -24.42
C MET A 261 -0.95 -12.71 -24.82
N PHE A 262 -0.07 -12.33 -23.89
CA PHE A 262 1.35 -12.26 -24.15
C PHE A 262 2.00 -13.64 -24.26
N ALA A 263 1.52 -14.67 -23.56
CA ALA A 263 2.04 -16.04 -23.69
C ALA A 263 2.01 -16.53 -25.15
N ARG A 264 0.98 -16.16 -25.92
CA ARG A 264 0.90 -16.46 -27.36
C ARG A 264 1.93 -15.68 -28.17
N LYS A 265 2.02 -14.37 -27.94
CA LYS A 265 2.92 -13.45 -28.67
C LYS A 265 4.39 -13.67 -28.31
N TRP A 266 4.67 -14.11 -27.08
CA TRP A 266 6.01 -14.38 -26.60
C TRP A 266 6.65 -15.59 -27.28
N ARG A 267 5.85 -16.56 -27.79
CA ARG A 267 6.38 -17.75 -28.47
C ARG A 267 7.32 -17.40 -29.63
N SER A 268 7.10 -16.28 -30.32
CA SER A 268 7.91 -15.83 -31.45
C SER A 268 9.10 -14.95 -31.08
N ARG A 269 9.31 -14.64 -29.79
CA ARG A 269 10.44 -13.82 -29.31
C ARG A 269 11.54 -14.67 -28.70
N ASP A 270 12.73 -14.08 -28.62
CA ASP A 270 13.87 -14.69 -27.94
C ASP A 270 13.55 -15.06 -26.49
N ALA A 271 14.09 -16.21 -26.07
CA ALA A 271 13.81 -16.77 -24.74
C ALA A 271 14.25 -15.83 -23.61
N PHE A 272 15.32 -15.07 -23.83
CA PHE A 272 15.84 -14.10 -22.86
C PHE A 272 14.87 -12.93 -22.66
N GLU A 273 14.50 -12.24 -23.75
CA GLU A 273 13.53 -11.14 -23.70
C GLU A 273 12.22 -11.56 -23.06
N ARG A 274 11.72 -12.74 -23.43
CA ARG A 274 10.48 -13.30 -22.88
C ARG A 274 10.52 -13.45 -21.37
N LYS A 275 11.62 -14.00 -20.82
CA LYS A 275 11.79 -14.18 -19.38
C LYS A 275 11.81 -12.84 -18.66
N ARG A 276 12.51 -11.86 -19.21
CA ARG A 276 12.60 -10.50 -18.66
C ARG A 276 11.22 -9.84 -18.60
N TYR A 277 10.52 -9.72 -19.73
CA TYR A 277 9.20 -9.07 -19.76
C TYR A 277 8.15 -9.77 -18.90
N ALA A 278 8.20 -11.10 -18.80
CA ALA A 278 7.30 -11.85 -17.95
C ALA A 278 7.62 -11.63 -16.46
N ALA A 279 8.89 -11.51 -16.09
CA ALA A 279 9.31 -11.22 -14.73
C ALA A 279 8.91 -9.80 -14.31
N ASP A 280 9.19 -8.80 -15.15
CA ASP A 280 8.82 -7.39 -14.91
C ASP A 280 7.30 -7.28 -14.69
N LEU A 281 6.50 -7.82 -15.61
CA LEU A 281 5.04 -7.81 -15.48
C LEU A 281 4.53 -8.59 -14.25
N PHE A 282 5.23 -9.65 -13.84
CA PHE A 282 4.87 -10.46 -12.68
C PHE A 282 5.13 -9.70 -11.38
N TRP A 283 6.29 -9.06 -11.25
CA TRP A 283 6.65 -8.33 -10.04
C TRP A 283 5.83 -7.04 -9.91
N ASP A 284 5.78 -6.23 -10.94
CA ASP A 284 5.12 -4.91 -10.82
C ASP A 284 3.60 -5.07 -10.79
N GLY A 285 3.07 -5.87 -11.72
CA GLY A 285 1.64 -6.18 -11.78
C GLY A 285 1.19 -7.01 -10.57
N GLY A 286 2.04 -7.90 -10.06
CA GLY A 286 1.73 -8.78 -8.94
C GLY A 286 1.51 -8.02 -7.64
N ALA A 287 2.36 -7.02 -7.34
CA ALA A 287 2.20 -6.17 -6.15
C ALA A 287 0.86 -5.41 -6.22
N ILE A 288 0.54 -4.81 -7.37
CA ILE A 288 -0.72 -4.10 -7.61
C ILE A 288 -1.92 -5.04 -7.42
N CYS A 289 -1.84 -6.29 -7.91
CA CYS A 289 -2.91 -7.27 -7.72
C CYS A 289 -3.08 -7.71 -6.27
N LEU A 290 -2.00 -7.76 -5.49
CA LEU A 290 -2.08 -8.07 -4.06
C LEU A 290 -2.65 -6.89 -3.25
N TRP A 291 -2.30 -5.65 -3.60
CA TRP A 291 -2.96 -4.47 -3.02
C TRP A 291 -4.45 -4.43 -3.36
N SER A 292 -4.81 -4.53 -4.64
CA SER A 292 -6.22 -4.55 -5.04
C SER A 292 -6.97 -5.75 -4.44
N GLY A 293 -6.31 -6.90 -4.29
CA GLY A 293 -6.87 -8.08 -3.61
C GLY A 293 -7.11 -7.84 -2.12
N THR A 294 -6.22 -7.11 -1.46
CA THR A 294 -6.40 -6.68 -0.06
C THR A 294 -7.66 -5.82 0.07
N ASP A 295 -7.83 -4.82 -0.80
CA ASP A 295 -8.99 -3.93 -0.77
C ASP A 295 -10.29 -4.67 -1.12
N ALA A 296 -10.25 -5.60 -2.08
CA ALA A 296 -11.41 -6.45 -2.40
C ALA A 296 -11.83 -7.30 -1.19
N LEU A 297 -10.87 -7.92 -0.50
CA LEU A 297 -11.13 -8.74 0.68
C LEU A 297 -11.68 -7.89 1.82
N TRP A 298 -11.13 -6.69 2.01
CA TRP A 298 -11.60 -5.73 3.00
C TRP A 298 -13.04 -5.29 2.69
N ALA A 299 -13.31 -4.86 1.46
CA ALA A 299 -14.65 -4.47 1.03
C ALA A 299 -15.66 -5.63 1.07
N LEU A 300 -15.23 -6.89 1.04
CA LEU A 300 -16.11 -8.06 1.24
C LEU A 300 -16.37 -8.40 2.72
N GLY A 301 -15.78 -7.66 3.67
CA GLY A 301 -15.83 -7.97 5.11
C GLY A 301 -15.01 -9.22 5.48
N ALA A 302 -14.05 -9.60 4.65
CA ALA A 302 -13.13 -10.72 4.90
C ALA A 302 -11.85 -10.22 5.59
N ASP A 303 -12.02 -9.50 6.70
CA ASP A 303 -10.99 -8.66 7.33
C ASP A 303 -9.68 -9.41 7.64
N TYR A 304 -9.77 -10.65 8.15
CA TYR A 304 -8.58 -11.47 8.42
C TYR A 304 -7.81 -11.83 7.15
N ALA A 305 -8.52 -12.08 6.04
CA ALA A 305 -7.90 -12.36 4.76
C ALA A 305 -7.25 -11.10 4.20
N ALA A 306 -7.88 -9.93 4.36
CA ALA A 306 -7.28 -8.64 4.01
C ALA A 306 -5.98 -8.42 4.80
N LEU A 307 -5.99 -8.61 6.12
CA LEU A 307 -4.80 -8.49 6.96
C LEU A 307 -3.63 -9.39 6.50
N VAL A 308 -3.92 -10.67 6.22
CA VAL A 308 -2.91 -11.63 5.72
C VAL A 308 -2.41 -11.20 4.34
N SER A 309 -3.30 -10.72 3.48
CA SER A 309 -2.94 -10.19 2.16
C SER A 309 -2.01 -8.98 2.28
N SER A 310 -2.26 -8.03 3.20
CA SER A 310 -1.35 -6.89 3.43
C SER A 310 0.06 -7.31 3.83
N VAL A 311 0.17 -8.34 4.69
CA VAL A 311 1.47 -8.92 5.06
C VAL A 311 2.13 -9.59 3.84
N ALA A 312 1.36 -10.31 3.04
CA ALA A 312 1.85 -10.95 1.82
C ALA A 312 2.40 -9.91 0.82
N VAL A 313 1.78 -8.73 0.70
CA VAL A 313 2.30 -7.65 -0.15
C VAL A 313 3.70 -7.21 0.31
N ILE A 314 3.91 -6.99 1.61
CA ILE A 314 5.22 -6.58 2.15
C ILE A 314 6.31 -7.59 1.77
N PHE A 315 6.03 -8.89 1.96
CA PHE A 315 6.95 -9.95 1.58
C PHE A 315 7.15 -10.05 0.07
N PHE A 316 6.09 -9.78 -0.71
CA PHE A 316 6.16 -9.80 -2.16
C PHE A 316 7.04 -8.68 -2.71
N ILE A 317 6.92 -7.45 -2.20
CA ILE A 317 7.79 -6.33 -2.58
C ILE A 317 9.25 -6.63 -2.22
N TYR A 318 9.48 -7.16 -1.01
CA TYR A 318 10.82 -7.57 -0.58
C TYR A 318 11.40 -8.67 -1.48
N ALA A 319 10.61 -9.68 -1.83
CA ALA A 319 11.02 -10.76 -2.73
C ALA A 319 11.26 -10.26 -4.16
N ALA A 320 10.46 -9.31 -4.65
CA ALA A 320 10.66 -8.66 -5.93
C ALA A 320 12.03 -7.95 -5.94
N ALA A 321 12.30 -7.08 -4.96
CA ALA A 321 13.58 -6.40 -4.87
C ALA A 321 14.77 -7.38 -4.78
N LEU A 322 14.64 -8.48 -4.02
CA LEU A 322 15.65 -9.54 -3.97
C LEU A 322 15.85 -10.27 -5.30
N ALA A 323 14.77 -10.59 -6.01
CA ALA A 323 14.84 -11.30 -7.28
C ALA A 323 15.50 -10.45 -8.38
N GLN A 324 15.51 -9.14 -8.18
CA GLN A 324 15.90 -8.17 -9.17
C GLN A 324 17.29 -7.57 -8.93
N SER A 325 17.81 -7.65 -7.71
CA SER A 325 19.17 -7.19 -7.41
C SER A 325 20.21 -8.26 -7.67
N THR A 326 21.39 -7.81 -8.10
CA THR A 326 22.61 -8.62 -8.18
C THR A 326 23.32 -8.73 -6.83
N ASP A 327 23.04 -7.79 -5.92
CA ASP A 327 23.62 -7.77 -4.59
C ASP A 327 22.87 -8.73 -3.64
N SER A 328 23.54 -9.15 -2.57
CA SER A 328 22.92 -9.97 -1.51
C SER A 328 22.65 -9.15 -0.24
N GLY A 329 21.51 -9.40 0.43
CA GLY A 329 21.18 -8.83 1.76
C GLY A 329 20.30 -7.58 1.71
N TRP A 330 20.20 -6.83 2.82
CA TRP A 330 19.32 -5.64 2.92
C TRP A 330 19.79 -4.44 2.09
N CYS A 331 21.05 -4.44 1.64
CA CYS A 331 21.57 -3.43 0.71
C CYS A 331 20.90 -3.47 -0.67
N VAL A 332 20.14 -4.53 -0.92
CA VAL A 332 19.33 -4.76 -2.12
C VAL A 332 18.18 -3.76 -2.24
N LEU A 333 17.53 -3.41 -1.12
CA LEU A 333 16.37 -2.53 -1.15
C LEU A 333 16.80 -1.11 -1.53
N ASP A 334 16.16 -0.58 -2.55
CA ASP A 334 16.26 0.83 -2.86
C ASP A 334 15.32 1.65 -1.96
N ARG A 335 15.44 2.98 -1.99
CA ARG A 335 14.58 3.82 -1.14
C ARG A 335 13.11 3.74 -1.57
N THR A 336 12.81 3.49 -2.83
CA THR A 336 11.44 3.38 -3.36
C THR A 336 10.74 2.10 -2.89
N ASP A 337 11.42 0.96 -2.87
CA ASP A 337 10.95 -0.30 -2.28
C ASP A 337 10.63 -0.09 -0.80
N VAL A 338 11.52 0.60 -0.09
CA VAL A 338 11.34 0.93 1.33
C VAL A 338 10.12 1.82 1.54
N VAL A 339 9.84 2.80 0.67
CA VAL A 339 8.60 3.60 0.71
C VAL A 339 7.38 2.69 0.66
N TRP A 340 7.31 1.81 -0.34
CA TRP A 340 6.15 0.94 -0.55
C TRP A 340 5.98 -0.11 0.55
N ILE A 341 7.07 -0.60 1.14
CA ILE A 341 7.04 -1.46 2.33
C ILE A 341 6.50 -0.70 3.54
N ILE A 342 7.00 0.51 3.82
CA ILE A 342 6.55 1.33 4.96
C ILE A 342 5.08 1.69 4.78
N TRP A 343 4.67 2.09 3.58
CA TRP A 343 3.28 2.41 3.26
C TRP A 343 2.36 1.18 3.38
N SER A 344 2.76 0.01 2.85
CA SER A 344 1.99 -1.23 3.03
C SER A 344 1.88 -1.64 4.50
N PHE A 345 2.92 -1.35 5.30
CA PHE A 345 2.89 -1.57 6.74
C PHE A 345 1.93 -0.60 7.47
N SER A 346 1.81 0.65 7.01
CA SER A 346 0.77 1.58 7.48
C SER A 346 -0.64 0.98 7.29
N ASN A 347 -0.92 0.41 6.13
CA ASN A 347 -2.22 -0.21 5.83
C ASN A 347 -2.48 -1.46 6.68
N PHE A 348 -1.45 -2.30 6.86
CA PHE A 348 -1.52 -3.40 7.81
C PHE A 348 -1.88 -2.92 9.22
N LEU A 349 -1.23 -1.86 9.71
CA LEU A 349 -1.49 -1.31 11.05
C LEU A 349 -2.91 -0.76 11.17
N TRP A 350 -3.42 -0.12 10.13
CA TRP A 350 -4.80 0.38 10.09
C TRP A 350 -5.81 -0.79 10.14
N ILE A 351 -5.70 -1.78 9.27
CA ILE A 351 -6.55 -2.98 9.28
C ILE A 351 -6.47 -3.70 10.64
N TYR A 352 -5.25 -3.84 11.19
CA TYR A 352 -5.03 -4.42 12.50
C TYR A 352 -5.74 -3.63 13.62
N ALA A 353 -5.72 -2.30 13.54
CA ALA A 353 -6.36 -1.42 14.52
C ALA A 353 -7.89 -1.61 14.54
N GLU A 354 -8.50 -1.69 13.37
CA GLU A 354 -9.93 -1.95 13.21
C GLU A 354 -10.30 -3.34 13.77
N LEU A 355 -9.55 -4.37 13.38
CA LEU A 355 -9.84 -5.76 13.75
C LEU A 355 -9.67 -6.06 15.25
N PHE A 356 -8.55 -5.67 15.83
CA PHE A 356 -8.14 -6.17 17.15
C PHE A 356 -8.26 -5.14 18.26
N VAL A 357 -8.23 -3.85 17.91
CA VAL A 357 -8.19 -2.75 18.88
C VAL A 357 -9.45 -1.88 18.82
N GLY A 358 -10.47 -2.34 18.08
CA GLY A 358 -11.78 -1.70 17.99
C GLY A 358 -11.71 -0.26 17.50
N GLY A 359 -10.87 0.01 16.49
CA GLY A 359 -10.71 1.34 15.93
C GLY A 359 -10.00 2.32 16.87
N SER A 360 -9.13 1.83 17.76
CA SER A 360 -8.38 2.69 18.70
C SER A 360 -7.68 3.84 17.98
N LEU A 361 -8.00 5.06 18.43
CA LEU A 361 -7.46 6.30 17.89
C LEU A 361 -5.92 6.35 17.95
N GLN A 362 -5.32 5.77 18.99
CA GLN A 362 -3.85 5.70 19.11
C GLN A 362 -3.22 4.88 17.98
N MET A 363 -3.86 3.77 17.61
CA MET A 363 -3.38 2.92 16.52
C MET A 363 -3.62 3.56 15.16
N ARG A 364 -4.72 4.31 14.97
CA ARG A 364 -4.93 5.13 13.76
C ARG A 364 -3.86 6.21 13.61
N TYR A 365 -3.49 6.92 14.70
CA TYR A 365 -2.36 7.87 14.65
C TYR A 365 -1.04 7.20 14.32
N LEU A 366 -0.79 6.00 14.86
CA LEU A 366 0.42 5.25 14.56
C LEU A 366 0.45 4.85 13.07
N ALA A 367 -0.63 4.30 12.53
CA ALA A 367 -0.74 3.96 11.12
C ALA A 367 -0.50 5.20 10.24
N ALA A 368 -1.22 6.29 10.48
CA ALA A 368 -1.03 7.53 9.73
C ALA A 368 0.40 8.11 9.85
N ALA A 369 1.03 8.03 11.03
CA ALA A 369 2.41 8.46 11.22
C ALA A 369 3.41 7.61 10.41
N VAL A 370 3.17 6.29 10.30
CA VAL A 370 3.93 5.41 9.41
C VAL A 370 3.68 5.78 7.93
N GLY A 371 2.45 6.13 7.55
CA GLY A 371 2.13 6.66 6.21
C GLY A 371 2.89 7.97 5.89
N PHE A 372 2.92 8.92 6.82
CA PHE A 372 3.71 10.16 6.68
C PHE A 372 5.22 9.88 6.61
N LEU A 373 5.71 8.88 7.34
CA LEU A 373 7.11 8.45 7.21
C LEU A 373 7.40 7.93 5.80
N ALA A 374 6.52 7.13 5.21
CA ALA A 374 6.66 6.69 3.82
C ALA A 374 6.73 7.89 2.86
N LEU A 375 5.88 8.90 3.05
CA LEU A 375 5.91 10.14 2.26
C LEU A 375 7.24 10.90 2.38
N LEU A 376 7.78 11.02 3.60
CA LEU A 376 9.08 11.67 3.82
C LEU A 376 10.22 10.88 3.16
N VAL A 377 10.19 9.55 3.22
CA VAL A 377 11.18 8.71 2.54
C VAL A 377 11.06 8.83 1.02
N LEU A 378 9.84 8.96 0.49
CA LEU A 378 9.58 9.19 -0.94
C LEU A 378 10.16 10.53 -1.39
N TRP A 379 9.90 11.60 -0.64
CA TRP A 379 10.50 12.90 -0.93
C TRP A 379 12.04 12.87 -0.87
N GLY A 380 12.60 12.10 0.06
CA GLY A 380 14.05 11.85 0.15
C GLY A 380 14.62 10.91 -0.92
N SER A 381 13.79 10.23 -1.70
CA SER A 381 14.24 9.33 -2.79
C SER A 381 14.22 10.00 -4.17
N PHE A 382 13.75 11.25 -4.27
CA PHE A 382 13.56 11.94 -5.54
C PHE A 382 14.83 12.02 -6.42
N GLU A 383 15.98 12.34 -5.84
CA GLU A 383 17.25 12.37 -6.60
C GLU A 383 17.66 10.99 -7.11
N GLN A 384 17.35 9.92 -6.37
CA GLN A 384 17.64 8.55 -6.83
C GLN A 384 16.75 8.17 -8.01
N LEU A 385 15.46 8.55 -7.96
CA LEU A 385 14.54 8.39 -9.08
C LEU A 385 15.02 9.12 -10.33
N LYS A 386 15.50 10.36 -10.17
CA LYS A 386 16.06 11.16 -11.26
C LYS A 386 17.30 10.52 -11.88
N VAL A 387 18.23 10.03 -11.06
CA VAL A 387 19.44 9.33 -11.54
C VAL A 387 19.08 8.07 -12.34
N ARG A 388 18.10 7.28 -11.87
CA ARG A 388 17.60 6.11 -12.60
C ARG A 388 17.01 6.49 -13.94
N ALA A 389 16.18 7.53 -13.93
CA ALA A 389 15.57 8.02 -15.15
C ALA A 389 16.62 8.48 -16.18
N CYS A 390 17.68 9.15 -15.74
CA CYS A 390 18.79 9.54 -16.62
C CYS A 390 19.56 8.34 -17.21
N ARG A 391 19.59 7.19 -16.51
CA ARG A 391 20.20 5.94 -17.01
C ARG A 391 19.31 5.17 -17.97
N GLY A 392 18.07 5.64 -18.21
CA GLY A 392 17.08 4.88 -18.97
C GLY A 392 16.63 3.61 -18.25
N GLU A 393 16.84 3.55 -16.94
CA GLU A 393 16.30 2.48 -16.10
C GLU A 393 14.78 2.75 -15.94
N PRO A 394 13.91 1.78 -16.22
CA PRO A 394 12.47 1.94 -16.05
C PRO A 394 12.09 2.31 -14.59
N GLN A 395 11.04 3.12 -14.41
CA GLN A 395 10.68 3.74 -13.12
C GLN A 395 10.09 2.76 -12.10
N PHE A 396 9.41 1.73 -12.60
CA PHE A 396 8.81 0.67 -11.80
C PHE A 396 9.40 -0.71 -12.12
N VAL A 397 10.59 -0.76 -12.72
CA VAL A 397 11.33 -2.02 -12.96
C VAL A 397 12.77 -1.80 -12.49
N PRO A 398 13.37 -2.81 -11.86
CA PRO A 398 14.68 -2.80 -11.22
C PRO A 398 15.86 -2.35 -12.09
N PRO A 399 17.03 -2.11 -11.46
CA PRO A 399 18.29 -2.00 -12.18
C PRO A 399 18.46 -3.25 -13.04
N SER A 400 18.25 -3.09 -14.35
CA SER A 400 18.68 -4.08 -15.30
C SER A 400 20.17 -4.28 -15.14
N PHE A 401 20.61 -5.54 -15.25
CA PHE A 401 21.93 -5.90 -15.72
C PHE A 401 22.28 -5.04 -16.94
N THR A 402 22.89 -3.88 -16.70
CA THR A 402 23.94 -3.38 -17.57
C THR A 402 25.13 -4.28 -17.28
N LEU A 403 25.13 -5.46 -17.92
CA LEU A 403 26.39 -5.89 -18.48
C LEU A 403 26.80 -4.72 -19.35
N SER A 404 27.84 -4.00 -18.88
CA SER A 404 28.54 -3.03 -19.69
C SER A 404 28.70 -3.63 -21.09
N LYS A 405 28.71 -2.76 -22.10
CA LYS A 405 29.13 -3.13 -23.45
C LYS A 405 30.50 -3.86 -23.52
N GLU A 406 31.16 -4.15 -22.39
CA GLU A 406 32.41 -4.90 -22.33
C GLU A 406 32.27 -6.40 -22.64
N THR A 407 31.09 -7.03 -22.58
CA THR A 407 30.99 -8.41 -23.10
C THR A 407 30.92 -8.51 -24.62
N SER A 408 30.88 -7.40 -25.36
CA SER A 408 31.10 -7.45 -26.82
C SER A 408 32.57 -7.71 -27.19
N TYR A 409 33.51 -7.56 -26.24
CA TYR A 409 34.92 -7.94 -26.44
C TYR A 409 35.15 -9.46 -26.45
N TRP A 410 34.18 -10.27 -26.04
CA TRP A 410 34.32 -11.74 -26.02
C TRP A 410 33.74 -12.45 -27.24
N ASN A 411 33.16 -11.70 -28.20
CA ASN A 411 32.68 -12.22 -29.49
C ASN A 411 33.42 -11.59 -30.67
N GLN A 412 34.73 -11.33 -30.53
CA GLN A 412 35.57 -11.27 -31.73
C GLN A 412 35.69 -12.70 -32.28
N PRO A 413 35.44 -12.93 -33.58
CA PRO A 413 35.71 -14.23 -34.20
C PRO A 413 37.19 -14.54 -33.99
N TYR A 414 37.45 -15.70 -33.40
CA TYR A 414 38.76 -16.31 -33.32
C TYR A 414 39.53 -16.09 -34.63
N GLY A 415 40.59 -15.29 -34.54
CA GLY A 415 41.61 -15.21 -35.57
C GLY A 415 42.16 -16.62 -35.87
N PRO A 416 42.75 -16.81 -37.06
CA PRO A 416 43.06 -18.13 -37.60
C PRO A 416 43.96 -18.95 -36.67
N ALA A 417 43.61 -20.23 -36.54
CA ALA A 417 44.27 -21.25 -35.76
C ALA A 417 45.79 -21.25 -35.97
N GLY A 418 46.55 -21.08 -34.89
CA GLY A 418 48.00 -21.26 -34.96
C GLY A 418 48.77 -20.70 -33.78
N GLN A 419 48.50 -21.15 -32.56
CA GLN A 419 49.51 -21.15 -31.49
C GLN A 419 49.08 -22.10 -30.36
N SER A 420 49.82 -23.20 -30.23
CA SER A 420 49.70 -24.17 -29.15
C SER A 420 50.28 -23.60 -27.86
N VAL A 421 49.42 -23.17 -26.93
CA VAL A 421 49.81 -22.89 -25.56
C VAL A 421 49.40 -24.09 -24.70
N THR A 422 50.38 -24.80 -24.19
CA THR A 422 50.23 -25.89 -23.23
C THR A 422 49.71 -25.37 -21.88
N PRO A 423 48.68 -25.99 -21.28
CA PRO A 423 48.23 -25.59 -19.94
C PRO A 423 49.17 -26.15 -18.86
N PRO A 424 49.45 -25.40 -17.78
CA PRO A 424 50.14 -25.94 -16.62
C PRO A 424 49.20 -26.84 -15.82
N THR A 425 49.62 -28.07 -15.60
CA THR A 425 49.01 -29.01 -14.65
C THR A 425 49.21 -28.50 -13.23
N GLY A 426 48.13 -28.05 -12.61
CA GLY A 426 48.07 -27.67 -11.21
C GLY A 426 46.87 -28.31 -10.53
N ASP A 427 47.13 -29.33 -9.72
CA ASP A 427 46.20 -30.01 -8.84
C ASP A 427 45.48 -29.02 -7.90
N SER A 428 44.16 -28.97 -7.96
CA SER A 428 43.34 -28.56 -6.82
C SER A 428 42.01 -29.30 -6.83
N ARG A 429 41.88 -30.23 -5.87
CA ARG A 429 40.68 -31.00 -5.57
C ARG A 429 39.55 -30.05 -5.17
N PHE A 430 38.47 -30.00 -5.94
CA PHE A 430 37.20 -29.47 -5.50
C PHE A 430 36.26 -30.64 -5.17
N VAL A 431 35.91 -30.73 -3.89
CA VAL A 431 34.87 -31.62 -3.36
C VAL A 431 33.52 -30.93 -3.57
N PRO A 432 32.53 -31.54 -4.24
CA PRO A 432 31.20 -30.97 -4.29
C PRO A 432 30.46 -31.24 -2.98
N PHE A 433 30.15 -30.19 -2.23
CA PHE A 433 29.16 -30.23 -1.16
C PHE A 433 27.77 -30.33 -1.79
N VAL A 434 27.21 -31.53 -1.78
CA VAL A 434 25.80 -31.80 -2.03
C VAL A 434 25.10 -31.67 -0.68
N THR A 435 24.29 -30.63 -0.51
CA THR A 435 23.38 -30.54 0.65
C THR A 435 21.96 -30.82 0.18
N THR A 436 21.60 -32.09 0.25
CA THR A 436 20.23 -32.57 0.28
C THR A 436 19.60 -32.11 1.60
N ILE A 437 18.49 -31.35 1.57
CA ILE A 437 17.61 -31.21 2.73
C ILE A 437 16.30 -31.90 2.39
N SER A 438 16.13 -33.06 3.02
CA SER A 438 14.88 -33.80 3.14
C SER A 438 14.27 -33.48 4.52
N ALA A 439 13.00 -33.08 4.49
CA ALA A 439 11.91 -33.27 5.44
C ALA A 439 12.13 -33.17 6.97
N ALA A 440 11.27 -32.37 7.61
CA ALA A 440 10.50 -32.74 8.80
C ALA A 440 9.17 -31.99 8.82
#